data_AF-A0A250XDE3-F1
#
_entry.id   AF-A0A250XDE3-F1
#
_cell.length_a   1.000
_cell.length_b   1.000
_cell.length_c   1.000
_cell.angle_alpha   90.00
_cell.angle_beta   90.00
_cell.angle_gamma   90.00
#
_symmetry.space_group_name_H-M   'P 1'
#
loop_
_entity.id
_entity.type
_entity.pdbx_description
1 polymer ?
#
loop_
_entity_poly.entity_id
_entity_poly.type
_entity_poly.pdbx_seq_one_letter_code
_entity_poly.pdbx_strand_id
1 'polypeptide(L)'
;MAQPQLVTSAAIITNAVKADTFIVQLITRQAYTLFKKNVLIRLRSWRQNLFHVTQSILVIFLVWCINKAVSYSNNQFTGKGAVRNPPVVGIPNIPDCRENLFLRRDLPCFTFLYTPAGDNLTEALVTHIRGNNDPPIPASLVMGLANTSQVDKYLLLHPQTVLAALHLQVTSNQTVSYILQTNSTAVYFKGQFQDPNLYIQLPLQARNHYGCFRHCFC
;
A
#
# COMPACT_ATOMS: atom_id res chain seq x y z
N MET A 1 67.33 18.51 56.15
CA MET A 1 66.21 17.82 56.85
C MET A 1 65.41 18.88 57.59
N ALA A 2 64.10 19.06 57.56
CA ALA A 2 62.95 18.61 56.75
C ALA A 2 61.81 19.65 57.00
N GLN A 3 60.80 19.70 56.12
CA GLN A 3 59.83 20.80 55.89
C GLN A 3 58.80 21.10 57.02
N PRO A 4 58.38 22.37 57.24
CA PRO A 4 57.23 22.74 58.08
C PRO A 4 55.96 23.16 57.29
N GLN A 5 55.92 23.03 55.96
CA GLN A 5 54.83 23.57 55.10
C GLN A 5 53.61 22.61 54.92
N LEU A 6 53.60 21.42 55.52
CA LEU A 6 52.60 20.38 55.23
C LEU A 6 51.39 20.34 56.18
N VAL A 7 51.46 20.97 57.35
CA VAL A 7 50.42 20.82 58.40
C VAL A 7 49.24 21.80 58.22
N THR A 8 49.47 22.98 57.62
CA THR A 8 48.44 24.00 57.41
C THR A 8 47.49 23.71 56.24
N SER A 9 47.98 23.07 55.18
CA SER A 9 47.15 22.71 54.01
C SER A 9 46.14 21.58 54.30
N ALA A 10 46.50 20.62 55.16
CA ALA A 10 45.62 19.50 55.52
C ALA A 10 44.37 19.95 56.30
N ALA A 11 44.50 20.94 57.18
CA ALA A 11 43.39 21.49 57.97
C ALA A 11 42.40 22.31 57.12
N ILE A 12 42.89 23.01 56.10
CA ILE A 12 42.05 23.78 55.17
C ILE A 12 41.23 22.83 54.28
N ILE A 13 41.84 21.75 53.79
CA ILE A 13 41.17 20.74 52.95
C ILE A 13 40.09 19.98 53.76
N THR A 14 40.34 19.62 55.02
CA THR A 14 39.35 18.93 55.86
C THR A 14 38.14 19.80 56.20
N ASN A 15 38.34 21.10 56.43
CA ASN A 15 37.24 22.04 56.67
C ASN A 15 36.42 22.32 55.40
N ALA A 16 37.05 22.37 54.22
CA ALA A 16 36.36 22.50 52.94
C ALA A 16 35.49 21.26 52.62
N VAL A 17 36.03 20.05 52.78
CA VAL A 17 35.28 18.79 52.57
C VAL A 17 34.12 18.65 53.55
N LYS A 18 34.29 19.12 54.80
CA LYS A 18 33.22 19.13 55.81
C LYS A 18 32.13 20.16 55.51
N ALA A 19 32.49 21.31 54.93
CA ALA A 19 31.53 22.31 54.46
C ALA A 19 30.73 21.81 53.24
N ASP A 20 31.39 21.15 52.29
CA ASP A 20 30.74 20.59 51.10
C ASP A 20 29.73 19.48 51.45
N THR A 21 30.10 18.59 52.38
CA THR A 21 29.19 17.54 52.85
C THR A 21 27.98 18.10 53.61
N PHE A 22 28.14 19.18 54.36
CA PHE A 22 27.03 19.87 55.02
C PHE A 22 26.08 20.55 54.02
N ILE A 23 26.62 21.20 52.99
CA ILE A 23 25.84 21.82 51.91
C ILE A 23 25.02 20.76 51.16
N VAL A 24 25.63 19.63 50.81
CA VAL A 24 24.94 18.52 50.11
C VAL A 24 23.82 17.92 50.98
N GLN A 25 24.04 17.77 52.29
CA GLN A 25 22.98 17.31 53.21
C GLN A 25 21.83 18.31 53.35
N LEU A 26 22.12 19.61 53.34
CA LEU A 26 21.09 20.64 53.38
C LEU A 26 20.26 20.66 52.09
N ILE A 27 20.93 20.61 50.93
CA ILE A 27 20.28 20.59 49.62
C ILE A 27 19.38 19.36 49.47
N THR A 28 19.85 18.18 49.85
CA THR A 28 19.05 16.94 49.77
C THR A 28 17.82 16.98 50.67
N ARG A 29 17.96 17.50 51.91
CA ARG A 29 16.82 17.69 52.82
C ARG A 29 15.81 18.70 52.30
N GLN A 30 16.27 19.81 51.73
CA GLN A 30 15.41 20.81 51.13
C GLN A 30 14.71 20.28 49.87
N ALA A 31 15.44 19.58 48.99
CA ALA A 31 14.90 18.94 47.80
C ALA A 31 13.82 17.90 48.15
N TYR A 32 14.07 17.06 49.16
CA TYR A 32 13.08 16.09 49.62
C TYR A 32 11.82 16.76 50.18
N THR A 33 11.99 17.83 50.98
CA THR A 33 10.86 18.58 51.56
C THR A 33 10.02 19.25 50.47
N LEU A 34 10.67 19.87 49.49
CA LEU A 34 10.02 20.48 48.34
C LEU A 34 9.32 19.43 47.47
N PHE A 35 9.96 18.30 47.21
CA PHE A 35 9.35 17.19 46.46
C PHE A 35 8.09 16.67 47.15
N LYS A 36 8.16 16.40 48.46
CA LYS A 36 7.02 15.94 49.26
C LYS A 36 5.86 16.95 49.23
N LYS A 37 6.16 18.25 49.34
CA LYS A 37 5.13 19.31 49.24
C LYS A 37 4.48 19.33 47.87
N ASN A 38 5.26 19.29 46.78
CA ASN A 38 4.74 19.28 45.42
C ASN A 38 3.92 18.02 45.11
N VAL A 39 4.36 16.86 45.58
CA VAL A 39 3.61 15.59 45.45
C VAL A 39 2.30 15.65 46.22
N LEU A 40 2.30 16.12 47.48
CA LEU A 40 1.06 16.23 48.27
C LEU A 40 0.05 17.21 47.65
N ILE A 41 0.52 18.35 47.15
CA ILE A 41 -0.33 19.32 46.45
C ILE A 41 -0.93 18.68 45.19
N ARG A 42 -0.11 17.96 44.42
CA ARG A 42 -0.56 17.30 43.19
C ARG A 42 -1.51 16.14 43.48
N LEU A 43 -1.31 15.38 44.55
CA LEU A 43 -2.24 14.34 44.99
C LEU A 43 -3.58 14.94 45.47
N ARG A 44 -3.56 16.14 46.06
CA ARG A 44 -4.79 16.83 46.49
C ARG A 44 -5.62 17.34 45.30
N SER A 45 -4.98 17.75 44.21
CA SER A 45 -5.65 18.14 42.96
C SER A 45 -5.98 16.95 42.03
N TRP A 46 -6.38 15.80 42.62
CA TRP A 46 -6.62 14.55 41.90
C TRP A 46 -7.60 14.67 40.72
N ARG A 47 -8.61 15.55 40.81
CA ARG A 47 -9.60 15.78 39.74
C ARG A 47 -8.94 16.33 38.46
N GLN A 48 -8.03 17.29 38.59
CA GLN A 48 -7.34 17.88 37.44
C GLN A 48 -6.37 16.87 36.81
N ASN A 49 -5.64 16.11 37.64
CA ASN A 49 -4.77 15.04 37.14
C ASN A 49 -5.58 13.92 36.46
N LEU A 50 -6.77 13.59 36.97
CA LEU A 50 -7.66 12.62 36.35
C LEU A 50 -8.06 13.07 34.94
N PHE A 51 -8.53 14.31 34.77
CA PHE A 51 -8.90 14.82 33.44
C PHE A 51 -7.73 14.77 32.45
N HIS A 52 -6.53 15.14 32.87
CA HIS A 52 -5.35 15.09 32.01
C HIS A 52 -4.97 13.65 31.62
N VAL A 53 -4.99 12.71 32.56
CA VAL A 53 -4.68 11.30 32.27
C VAL A 53 -5.77 10.67 31.38
N THR A 54 -7.04 10.92 31.68
CA THR A 54 -8.17 10.44 30.87
C THR A 54 -8.12 10.99 29.44
N GLN A 55 -7.77 12.27 29.26
CA GLN A 55 -7.60 12.86 27.93
C GLN A 55 -6.53 12.12 27.12
N SER A 56 -5.35 11.88 27.70
CA SER A 56 -4.27 11.16 27.01
C SER A 56 -4.69 9.73 26.64
N ILE A 57 -5.37 9.02 27.55
CA ILE A 57 -5.86 7.66 27.29
C ILE A 57 -6.91 7.67 26.17
N LEU A 58 -7.84 8.61 26.18
CA LEU A 58 -8.88 8.72 25.15
C LEU A 58 -8.29 8.96 23.76
N VAL A 59 -7.26 9.80 23.65
CA VAL A 59 -6.58 10.04 22.36
C VAL A 59 -5.88 8.77 21.88
N ILE A 60 -5.15 8.07 22.75
CA ILE A 60 -4.49 6.80 22.38
C ILE A 60 -5.53 5.76 21.95
N PHE A 61 -6.65 5.67 22.67
CA PHE A 61 -7.75 4.78 22.33
C PHE A 61 -8.39 5.15 20.99
N LEU A 62 -8.59 6.44 20.71
CA LEU A 62 -9.12 6.92 19.44
C LEU A 62 -8.19 6.58 18.27
N VAL A 63 -6.87 6.77 18.43
CA VAL A 63 -5.89 6.35 17.42
C VAL A 63 -5.95 4.84 17.19
N TRP A 64 -6.09 4.04 18.25
CA TRP A 64 -6.28 2.60 18.12
C TRP A 64 -7.58 2.22 17.39
N CYS A 65 -8.70 2.89 17.70
CA CYS A 65 -9.97 2.71 17.00
C CYS A 65 -9.85 3.06 15.51
N ILE A 66 -9.19 4.17 15.17
CA ILE A 66 -8.92 4.54 13.78
C ILE A 66 -8.07 3.47 13.10
N ASN A 67 -6.98 3.02 13.72
CA ASN A 67 -6.14 1.98 13.15
C ASN A 67 -6.92 0.67 12.93
N LYS A 68 -7.81 0.31 13.85
CA LYS A 68 -8.70 -0.86 13.68
C LYS A 68 -9.74 -0.66 12.59
N ALA A 69 -10.34 0.53 12.48
CA ALA A 69 -11.30 0.85 11.43
C ALA A 69 -10.62 0.86 10.05
N VAL A 70 -9.43 1.45 9.93
CA VAL A 70 -8.61 1.45 8.70
C VAL A 70 -8.17 0.03 8.36
N SER A 71 -7.72 -0.76 9.34
CA SER A 71 -7.35 -2.16 9.10
C SER A 71 -8.56 -3.00 8.68
N TYR A 72 -9.74 -2.78 9.26
CA TYR A 72 -10.98 -3.46 8.85
C TYR A 72 -11.39 -3.07 7.42
N SER A 73 -11.31 -1.77 7.10
CA SER A 73 -11.48 -1.26 5.75
C SER A 73 -10.48 -1.93 4.81
N ASN A 74 -9.17 -1.82 5.05
CA ASN A 74 -8.15 -2.43 4.19
C ASN A 74 -8.27 -3.96 4.07
N ASN A 75 -8.74 -4.67 5.10
CA ASN A 75 -8.98 -6.12 5.04
C ASN A 75 -10.25 -6.49 4.26
N GLN A 76 -11.23 -5.58 4.16
CA GLN A 76 -12.31 -5.70 3.18
C GLN A 76 -11.78 -5.46 1.75
N PHE A 77 -10.75 -4.61 1.60
CA PHE A 77 -10.13 -4.28 0.31
C PHE A 77 -9.21 -5.40 -0.21
N THR A 78 -8.59 -6.19 0.68
CA THR A 78 -7.75 -7.34 0.32
C THR A 78 -8.46 -8.70 0.41
N GLY A 79 -9.77 -8.69 0.62
CA GLY A 79 -10.62 -9.88 0.44
C GLY A 79 -10.32 -11.02 1.40
N LYS A 80 -10.97 -11.00 2.58
CA LYS A 80 -11.12 -12.13 3.52
C LYS A 80 -9.78 -12.64 4.09
N GLY A 81 -9.62 -12.57 5.42
CA GLY A 81 -8.46 -13.14 6.11
C GLY A 81 -8.15 -14.55 5.60
N ALA A 82 -6.86 -14.87 5.42
CA ALA A 82 -6.33 -16.06 4.76
C ALA A 82 -7.34 -17.21 4.67
N VAL A 83 -8.07 -17.27 3.55
CA VAL A 83 -9.05 -18.32 3.32
C VAL A 83 -8.25 -19.60 3.09
N ARG A 84 -8.23 -20.47 4.11
CA ARG A 84 -7.38 -21.66 4.13
C ARG A 84 -7.71 -22.67 3.04
N ASN A 85 -8.93 -22.58 2.48
CA ASN A 85 -9.40 -23.32 1.31
C ASN A 85 -10.28 -22.40 0.45
N PRO A 86 -9.71 -21.64 -0.51
CA PRO A 86 -10.52 -20.86 -1.43
C PRO A 86 -11.35 -21.82 -2.30
N PRO A 87 -12.64 -21.53 -2.56
CA PRO A 87 -13.40 -22.30 -3.53
C PRO A 87 -12.74 -22.18 -4.91
N VAL A 88 -12.78 -23.26 -5.70
CA VAL A 88 -12.31 -23.23 -7.09
C VAL A 88 -13.25 -22.33 -7.87
N VAL A 89 -12.82 -21.08 -8.11
CA VAL A 89 -13.53 -20.14 -8.98
C VAL A 89 -13.00 -20.35 -10.38
N GLY A 90 -13.89 -20.74 -11.30
CA GLY A 90 -13.53 -20.80 -12.72
C GLY A 90 -13.09 -19.42 -13.21
N ILE A 91 -12.05 -19.38 -14.04
CA ILE A 91 -11.59 -18.12 -14.63
C ILE A 91 -12.71 -17.59 -15.52
N PRO A 92 -13.24 -16.37 -15.26
CA PRO A 92 -14.30 -15.80 -16.08
C PRO A 92 -13.80 -15.53 -17.50
N ASN A 93 -14.72 -15.22 -18.41
CA ASN A 93 -14.36 -14.73 -19.74
C ASN A 93 -13.84 -13.29 -19.65
N ILE A 94 -13.16 -12.82 -20.70
CA ILE A 94 -12.76 -11.41 -20.78
C ILE A 94 -14.06 -10.58 -20.83
N PRO A 95 -14.25 -9.65 -19.87
CA PRO A 95 -15.49 -8.88 -19.78
C PRO A 95 -15.57 -7.81 -20.88
N ASP A 96 -16.79 -7.39 -21.21
CA ASP A 96 -17.01 -6.27 -22.13
C ASP A 96 -16.71 -4.94 -21.44
N CYS A 97 -16.00 -4.05 -22.13
CA CYS A 97 -15.73 -2.69 -21.64
C CYS A 97 -17.00 -1.87 -21.43
N ARG A 98 -18.06 -2.12 -22.19
CA ARG A 98 -19.33 -1.36 -22.13
C ARG A 98 -20.13 -1.64 -20.87
N GLU A 99 -19.95 -2.83 -20.28
CA GLU A 99 -20.60 -3.24 -19.05
C GLU A 99 -19.84 -2.78 -17.81
N ASN A 100 -18.60 -2.32 -17.98
CA ASN A 100 -17.80 -1.83 -16.89
C ASN A 100 -18.37 -0.48 -16.39
N LEU A 101 -18.71 -0.44 -15.11
CA LEU A 101 -19.29 0.75 -14.47
C LEU A 101 -18.27 1.88 -14.24
N PHE A 102 -16.98 1.61 -14.42
CA PHE A 102 -15.87 2.51 -14.15
C PHE A 102 -15.28 3.14 -15.40
N LEU A 103 -15.58 2.57 -16.57
CA LEU A 103 -15.33 3.21 -17.84
C LEU A 103 -16.40 4.28 -18.07
N ARG A 104 -15.98 5.43 -18.58
CA ARG A 104 -16.92 6.52 -18.85
C ARG A 104 -17.76 6.15 -20.07
N ARG A 105 -19.07 5.96 -19.88
CA ARG A 105 -19.99 5.53 -20.95
C ARG A 105 -20.06 6.48 -22.14
N ASP A 106 -19.77 7.76 -21.92
CA ASP A 106 -19.85 8.81 -22.94
C ASP A 106 -18.60 8.87 -23.85
N LEU A 107 -17.57 8.07 -23.56
CA LEU A 107 -16.32 7.99 -24.31
C LEU A 107 -16.22 6.63 -25.04
N PRO A 108 -15.43 6.54 -26.13
CA PRO A 108 -15.12 5.25 -26.72
C PRO A 108 -14.44 4.34 -25.69
N CYS A 109 -14.91 3.10 -25.58
CA CYS A 109 -14.31 2.09 -24.70
C CYS A 109 -13.59 1.01 -25.50
N PHE A 110 -12.45 0.58 -24.98
CA PHE A 110 -11.69 -0.55 -25.50
C PHE A 110 -11.52 -1.60 -24.41
N THR A 111 -11.76 -2.86 -24.78
CA THR A 111 -11.58 -4.02 -23.90
C THR A 111 -10.10 -4.23 -23.62
N PHE A 112 -9.27 -4.20 -24.67
CA PHE A 112 -7.83 -4.15 -24.49
C PHE A 112 -7.15 -3.45 -25.65
N LEU A 113 -6.01 -2.82 -25.37
CA LEU A 113 -5.05 -2.38 -26.38
C LEU A 113 -4.03 -3.49 -26.63
N TYR A 114 -3.42 -3.52 -27.80
CA TYR A 114 -2.30 -4.43 -28.05
C TYR A 114 -1.15 -3.77 -28.81
N THR A 115 0.06 -4.31 -28.63
CA THR A 115 1.27 -3.91 -29.37
C THR A 115 2.14 -5.14 -29.64
N PRO A 116 2.89 -5.20 -30.76
CA PRO A 116 2.91 -4.24 -31.86
C PRO A 116 1.79 -4.49 -32.87
N ALA A 117 1.12 -3.42 -33.31
CA ALA A 117 0.19 -3.49 -34.43
C ALA A 117 0.94 -3.68 -35.75
N GLY A 118 0.39 -4.53 -36.63
CA GLY A 118 0.96 -4.80 -37.96
C GLY A 118 1.93 -5.99 -38.03
N ASP A 119 2.26 -6.63 -36.91
CA ASP A 119 2.94 -7.93 -36.93
C ASP A 119 1.94 -9.07 -37.17
N ASN A 120 2.22 -9.94 -38.14
CA ASN A 120 1.26 -10.97 -38.57
C ASN A 120 0.91 -11.97 -37.45
N LEU A 121 1.89 -12.32 -36.62
CA LEU A 121 1.68 -13.24 -35.49
C LEU A 121 0.84 -12.57 -34.39
N THR A 122 1.13 -11.30 -34.10
CA THR A 122 0.38 -10.50 -33.14
C THR A 122 -1.09 -10.34 -33.56
N GLU A 123 -1.35 -9.98 -34.82
CA GLU A 123 -2.72 -9.83 -35.35
C GLU A 123 -3.50 -11.15 -35.35
N ALA A 124 -2.84 -12.25 -35.71
CA ALA A 124 -3.43 -13.59 -35.66
C ALA A 124 -3.80 -13.99 -34.22
N LEU A 125 -2.89 -13.76 -33.27
CA LEU A 125 -3.10 -14.06 -31.85
C LEU A 125 -4.23 -13.23 -31.26
N VAL A 126 -4.28 -11.92 -31.55
CA VAL A 126 -5.36 -11.04 -31.09
C VAL A 126 -6.71 -11.47 -31.67
N THR A 127 -6.75 -11.82 -32.96
CA THR A 127 -7.97 -12.34 -33.60
C THR A 127 -8.44 -13.63 -32.92
N HIS A 128 -7.51 -14.51 -32.58
CA HIS A 128 -7.82 -15.75 -31.86
C HIS A 128 -8.33 -15.50 -30.43
N ILE A 129 -7.67 -14.64 -29.66
CA ILE A 129 -8.08 -14.29 -28.29
C ILE A 129 -9.51 -13.74 -28.30
N ARG A 130 -9.82 -12.87 -29.26
CA ARG A 130 -11.15 -12.25 -29.40
C ARG A 130 -12.23 -13.25 -29.81
N GLY A 131 -11.93 -14.14 -30.76
CA GLY A 131 -12.86 -15.15 -31.25
C GLY A 131 -13.08 -16.31 -30.26
N ASN A 132 -12.08 -16.59 -29.42
CA ASN A 132 -12.14 -17.62 -28.37
C ASN A 132 -12.64 -17.06 -27.02
N ASN A 133 -13.29 -15.90 -27.03
CA ASN A 133 -13.97 -15.34 -25.87
C ASN A 133 -15.48 -15.52 -26.02
N ASP A 134 -16.21 -15.67 -24.91
CA ASP A 134 -17.67 -15.76 -24.91
C ASP A 134 -18.28 -14.68 -23.98
N PRO A 135 -18.96 -13.66 -24.52
CA PRO A 135 -19.22 -13.42 -25.94
C PRO A 135 -17.94 -13.01 -26.71
N PRO A 136 -17.88 -13.23 -28.04
CA PRO A 136 -16.74 -12.81 -28.86
C PRO A 136 -16.50 -11.31 -28.80
N ILE A 137 -15.24 -10.89 -28.68
CA ILE A 137 -14.88 -9.48 -28.54
C ILE A 137 -14.88 -8.81 -29.95
N PRO A 138 -15.71 -7.79 -30.18
CA PRO A 138 -15.76 -7.07 -31.46
C PRO A 138 -14.43 -6.39 -31.81
N ALA A 139 -14.14 -6.24 -33.10
CA ALA A 139 -12.90 -5.61 -33.56
C ALA A 139 -12.84 -4.13 -33.23
N SER A 140 -13.99 -3.48 -33.14
CA SER A 140 -14.11 -2.09 -32.75
C SER A 140 -13.73 -1.82 -31.29
N LEU A 141 -13.75 -2.84 -30.42
CA LEU A 141 -13.42 -2.71 -29.00
C LEU A 141 -11.98 -3.10 -28.69
N VAL A 142 -11.16 -3.33 -29.71
CA VAL A 142 -9.74 -3.65 -29.56
C VAL A 142 -8.95 -2.71 -30.46
N MET A 143 -7.87 -2.14 -29.93
CA MET A 143 -7.07 -1.16 -30.68
C MET A 143 -5.59 -1.52 -30.63
N GLY A 144 -5.02 -1.67 -31.81
CA GLY A 144 -3.58 -1.91 -31.99
C GLY A 144 -2.81 -0.60 -32.02
N LEU A 145 -1.68 -0.58 -31.33
CA LEU A 145 -0.72 0.53 -31.36
C LEU A 145 0.65 0.00 -31.80
N ALA A 146 1.47 0.85 -32.41
CA ALA A 146 2.75 0.40 -32.96
C ALA A 146 3.77 0.06 -31.85
N ASN A 147 3.79 0.85 -30.78
CA ASN A 147 4.81 0.76 -29.72
C ASN A 147 4.21 0.88 -28.31
N THR A 148 4.90 0.32 -27.33
CA THR A 148 4.58 0.44 -25.89
C THR A 148 4.44 1.90 -25.44
N SER A 149 5.34 2.78 -25.91
CA SER A 149 5.28 4.21 -25.60
C SER A 149 3.99 4.90 -26.10
N GLN A 150 3.41 4.43 -27.21
CA GLN A 150 2.13 4.95 -27.70
C GLN A 150 0.97 4.49 -26.81
N VAL A 151 1.02 3.26 -26.30
CA VAL A 151 0.06 2.75 -25.32
C VAL A 151 0.13 3.59 -24.04
N ASP A 152 1.32 3.79 -23.49
CA ASP A 152 1.49 4.59 -22.27
C ASP A 152 0.95 6.01 -22.46
N LYS A 153 1.28 6.65 -23.59
CA LYS A 153 0.74 7.97 -23.93
C LYS A 153 -0.77 7.95 -24.09
N TYR A 154 -1.34 6.90 -24.68
CA TYR A 154 -2.78 6.76 -24.84
C TYR A 154 -3.49 6.61 -23.49
N LEU A 155 -2.99 5.70 -22.62
CA LEU A 155 -3.52 5.47 -21.28
C LEU A 155 -3.44 6.73 -20.41
N LEU A 156 -2.38 7.52 -20.57
CA LEU A 156 -2.21 8.79 -19.85
C LEU A 156 -3.21 9.86 -20.33
N LEU A 157 -3.43 9.96 -21.64
CA LEU A 157 -4.33 10.98 -22.23
C LEU A 157 -5.81 10.60 -22.13
N HIS A 158 -6.13 9.31 -22.05
CA HIS A 158 -7.49 8.78 -22.00
C HIS A 158 -7.67 7.88 -20.77
N PRO A 159 -7.64 8.46 -19.56
CA PRO A 159 -7.99 7.70 -18.36
C PRO A 159 -9.45 7.23 -18.48
N GLN A 160 -9.73 5.99 -18.05
CA GLN A 160 -11.07 5.40 -18.05
C GLN A 160 -11.70 5.10 -19.42
N THR A 161 -10.89 4.89 -20.47
CA THR A 161 -11.38 4.39 -21.77
C THR A 161 -10.96 2.95 -22.08
N VAL A 162 -9.99 2.40 -21.36
CA VAL A 162 -9.43 1.07 -21.62
C VAL A 162 -9.36 0.25 -20.32
N LEU A 163 -9.69 -1.04 -20.38
CA LEU A 163 -9.53 -1.95 -19.24
C LEU A 163 -8.05 -2.38 -19.03
N ALA A 164 -7.38 -2.81 -20.10
CA ALA A 164 -5.99 -3.26 -20.05
C ALA A 164 -5.25 -3.07 -21.39
N ALA A 165 -3.93 -3.21 -21.37
CA ALA A 165 -3.09 -3.31 -22.55
C ALA A 165 -2.27 -4.59 -22.54
N LEU A 166 -2.16 -5.23 -23.70
CA LEU A 166 -1.40 -6.45 -23.97
C LEU A 166 -0.19 -6.12 -24.84
N HIS A 167 0.99 -6.16 -24.25
CA HIS A 167 2.23 -6.02 -25.00
C HIS A 167 2.75 -7.39 -25.35
N LEU A 168 2.87 -7.67 -26.63
CA LEU A 168 3.46 -8.89 -27.16
C LEU A 168 4.86 -8.56 -27.66
N GLN A 169 5.80 -9.42 -27.34
CA GLN A 169 7.16 -9.34 -27.84
C GLN A 169 7.47 -10.66 -28.53
N VAL A 170 7.45 -10.61 -29.86
CA VAL A 170 7.76 -11.73 -30.72
C VAL A 170 9.27 -11.80 -30.85
N THR A 171 9.91 -12.78 -30.18
CA THR A 171 11.37 -12.96 -30.21
C THR A 171 11.79 -13.84 -31.38
N SER A 172 10.93 -14.77 -31.79
CA SER A 172 11.06 -15.62 -32.98
C SER A 172 9.67 -16.04 -33.47
N ASN A 173 9.58 -16.75 -34.61
CA ASN A 173 8.31 -17.25 -35.14
C ASN A 173 7.54 -18.21 -34.20
N GLN A 174 8.11 -18.57 -33.05
CA GLN A 174 7.53 -19.53 -32.10
C GLN A 174 7.61 -19.09 -30.63
N THR A 175 8.33 -18.02 -30.29
CA THR A 175 8.44 -17.54 -28.90
C THR A 175 7.85 -16.16 -28.75
N VAL A 176 6.68 -16.11 -28.12
CA VAL A 176 5.95 -14.87 -27.81
C VAL A 176 5.97 -14.67 -26.30
N SER A 177 6.70 -13.66 -25.84
CA SER A 177 6.57 -13.15 -24.48
C SER A 177 5.47 -12.09 -24.45
N TYR A 178 4.83 -11.93 -23.30
CA TYR A 178 3.79 -10.92 -23.14
C TYR A 178 3.89 -10.20 -21.80
N ILE A 179 3.42 -8.96 -21.78
CA ILE A 179 3.28 -8.13 -20.59
C ILE A 179 1.85 -7.59 -20.59
N LEU A 180 1.18 -7.70 -19.44
CA LEU A 180 -0.16 -7.16 -19.22
C LEU A 180 -0.04 -5.90 -18.38
N GLN A 181 -0.56 -4.78 -18.89
CA GLN A 181 -0.66 -3.52 -18.16
C GLN A 181 -2.14 -3.23 -17.91
N THR A 182 -2.57 -3.36 -16.65
CA THR A 182 -3.95 -3.07 -16.25
C THR A 182 -4.09 -1.60 -15.88
N ASN A 183 -5.26 -1.02 -16.15
CA ASN A 183 -5.59 0.28 -15.60
C ASN A 183 -5.88 0.10 -14.09
N SER A 184 -4.94 0.53 -13.24
CA SER A 184 -4.84 0.14 -11.82
C SER A 184 -5.77 0.88 -10.87
N THR A 185 -6.77 1.60 -11.37
CA THR A 185 -7.73 2.29 -10.50
C THR A 185 -8.68 1.26 -9.89
N ALA A 186 -8.46 0.89 -8.63
CA ALA A 186 -9.39 0.05 -7.89
C ALA A 186 -10.63 0.87 -7.55
N VAL A 187 -11.80 0.50 -8.10
CA VAL A 187 -13.01 1.31 -7.96
C VAL A 187 -14.10 0.57 -7.20
N TYR A 188 -14.66 1.29 -6.23
CA TYR A 188 -15.74 0.84 -5.37
C TYR A 188 -17.08 1.28 -5.96
N PHE A 189 -18.01 0.35 -6.16
CA PHE A 189 -19.38 0.69 -6.53
C PHE A 189 -20.39 -0.08 -5.67
N LYS A 190 -21.24 0.66 -4.95
CA LYS A 190 -22.36 0.11 -4.16
C LYS A 190 -21.97 -1.04 -3.20
N GLY A 191 -20.80 -0.95 -2.57
CA GLY A 191 -20.32 -1.97 -1.61
C GLY A 191 -19.80 -3.26 -2.25
N GLN A 192 -19.74 -3.34 -3.59
CA GLN A 192 -19.05 -4.41 -4.32
C GLN A 192 -17.68 -3.89 -4.76
N PHE A 193 -16.66 -4.71 -4.54
CA PHE A 193 -15.28 -4.46 -4.96
C PHE A 193 -14.99 -5.27 -6.22
N GLN A 194 -14.55 -4.61 -7.28
CA GLN A 194 -14.04 -5.28 -8.47
C GLN A 194 -12.52 -5.30 -8.39
N ASP A 195 -11.95 -6.45 -8.04
CA ASP A 195 -10.49 -6.64 -8.05
C ASP A 195 -9.99 -6.59 -9.50
N PRO A 196 -9.13 -5.63 -9.90
CA PRO A 196 -8.61 -5.53 -11.26
C PRO A 196 -7.87 -6.81 -11.70
N ASN A 197 -7.22 -7.50 -10.76
CA ASN A 197 -6.50 -8.73 -11.06
C ASN A 197 -7.47 -9.85 -11.44
N LEU A 198 -8.55 -10.03 -10.67
CA LEU A 198 -9.53 -11.08 -10.94
C LEU A 198 -10.42 -10.74 -12.14
N TYR A 199 -10.72 -9.45 -12.34
CA TYR A 199 -11.68 -9.00 -13.34
C TYR A 199 -11.14 -9.00 -14.76
N ILE A 200 -9.91 -8.51 -14.97
CA ILE A 200 -9.34 -8.38 -16.32
C ILE A 200 -8.00 -9.11 -16.49
N GLN A 201 -7.14 -9.12 -15.47
CA GLN A 201 -5.80 -9.68 -15.61
C GLN A 201 -5.80 -11.20 -15.78
N LEU A 202 -6.48 -11.93 -14.89
CA LEU A 202 -6.60 -13.39 -14.97
C LEU A 202 -7.27 -13.88 -16.27
N PRO A 203 -8.43 -13.35 -16.71
CA PRO A 203 -9.04 -13.78 -17.96
C PRO A 203 -8.16 -13.50 -19.19
N LEU A 204 -7.50 -12.33 -19.25
CA LEU A 204 -6.56 -12.04 -20.35
C LEU A 204 -5.36 -12.98 -20.34
N GLN A 205 -4.79 -13.25 -19.17
CA GLN A 205 -3.65 -14.16 -19.04
C GLN A 205 -4.01 -15.58 -19.48
N ALA A 206 -5.17 -16.09 -19.05
CA ALA A 206 -5.64 -17.41 -19.44
C ALA A 206 -5.88 -17.50 -20.96
N ARG A 207 -6.62 -16.54 -21.54
CA ARG A 207 -6.93 -16.52 -22.98
C ARG A 207 -5.69 -16.37 -23.84
N ASN A 208 -4.75 -15.52 -23.42
CA ASN A 208 -3.47 -15.38 -24.10
C ASN A 208 -2.65 -16.67 -24.05
N HIS A 209 -2.60 -17.34 -22.89
CA HIS A 209 -1.90 -18.62 -22.77
C HIS A 209 -2.51 -19.70 -23.68
N TYR A 210 -3.85 -19.78 -23.79
CA TYR A 210 -4.50 -20.69 -24.74
C TYR A 210 -4.22 -20.34 -26.20
N GLY A 211 -4.20 -19.05 -26.55
CA GLY A 211 -3.87 -18.60 -27.90
C GLY A 211 -2.42 -18.89 -28.28
N CYS A 212 -1.50 -18.61 -27.36
CA CYS A 212 -0.07 -18.89 -27.50
C CYS A 212 0.19 -20.39 -27.64
N PHE A 213 -0.38 -21.24 -26.78
CA PHE A 213 -0.21 -22.70 -26.87
C PHE A 213 -0.61 -23.30 -28.23
N ARG A 214 -1.52 -22.63 -28.96
CA ARG A 214 -2.05 -23.11 -30.24
C ARG A 214 -1.30 -22.56 -31.46
N HIS A 215 -0.67 -21.39 -31.35
CA HIS A 215 0.03 -20.70 -32.45
C HIS A 215 1.56 -20.67 -32.28
N CYS A 216 2.04 -20.89 -31.06
CA CYS A 216 3.42 -20.94 -30.67
C CYS A 216 3.66 -22.33 -30.06
N PHE A 217 4.30 -23.22 -30.83
CA PHE A 217 4.72 -24.51 -30.30
C PHE A 217 5.65 -24.28 -29.10
N CYS A 218 5.34 -24.90 -27.96
CA CYS A 218 6.32 -25.14 -26.90
C CYS A 218 7.41 -26.10 -27.39
#